data_AF-A0A819WEH3-F1
#
_entry.id   AF-A0A819WEH3-F1
#
_cell.length_a   1.000
_cell.length_b   1.000
_cell.length_c   1.000
_cell.angle_alpha   90.00
_cell.angle_beta   90.00
_cell.angle_gamma   90.00
#
_symmetry.space_group_name_H-M   'P 1'
#
loop_
_entity.id
_entity.type
_entity.pdbx_description
1 polymer ?
#
loop_
_entity_poly.entity_id
_entity_poly.type
_entity_poly.pdbx_seq_one_letter_code
_entity_poly.pdbx_strand_id
1 'polypeptide(L)'
;RVSEFLPVTKYRSLWPPYLVTLAKKQNKLRKKYRKTRVLKDLEEYIHWKRVYADERCLYQQKQTENQLAWIAQGNNIWKVVHPIFHPYSPALSGLTTHEGIIKNPQTIVDPLADHYEKHFETPTHDYGISAHVEATEAYTNISYLPNIPLEQISIDEVHSALKRTQNKRSTDCDGISAFHLKQIPEEFIKIITIGFNKMAETGT
;
A
#
# COMPACT_ATOMS: atom_id res chain seq x y z
N ARG A 1 42.35 13.23 9.01
CA ARG A 1 41.19 14.16 9.11
C ARG A 1 39.97 13.29 9.32
N VAL A 2 39.49 13.23 10.57
CA VAL A 2 38.33 12.41 10.96
C VAL A 2 37.08 13.15 10.51
N SER A 3 36.21 12.49 9.75
CA SER A 3 34.94 13.04 9.30
C SER A 3 34.09 13.40 10.52
N GLU A 4 33.76 14.67 10.66
CA GLU A 4 32.85 15.16 11.67
C GLU A 4 31.48 14.50 11.45
N PHE A 5 31.14 13.54 12.32
CA PHE A 5 29.80 12.99 12.37
C PHE A 5 28.84 14.09 12.85
N LEU A 6 28.08 14.67 11.91
CA LEU A 6 26.94 15.50 12.27
C LEU A 6 25.91 14.62 13.01
N PRO A 7 25.48 15.01 14.22
CA PRO A 7 24.44 14.28 14.93
C PRO A 7 23.12 14.44 14.18
N VAL A 8 22.70 13.39 13.46
CA VAL A 8 21.39 13.34 12.79
C VAL A 8 20.31 13.20 13.86
N THR A 9 19.95 14.30 14.50
CA THR A 9 18.84 14.33 15.44
C THR A 9 17.53 14.22 14.67
N LYS A 10 17.03 12.97 14.58
CA LYS A 10 15.68 12.54 14.18
C LYS A 10 15.40 12.54 12.67
N TYR A 11 15.53 11.36 12.08
CA TYR A 11 14.86 10.91 10.85
C TYR A 11 13.32 10.94 11.00
N ARG A 12 12.72 12.13 11.08
CA ARG A 12 11.32 12.29 10.67
C ARG A 12 11.36 13.13 9.41
N SER A 13 10.70 12.65 8.36
CA SER A 13 10.38 13.50 7.21
C SER A 13 9.80 14.80 7.74
N LEU A 14 10.27 15.95 7.24
CA LEU A 14 9.77 17.25 7.65
C LEU A 14 8.30 17.32 7.26
N TRP A 15 7.40 17.08 8.21
CA TRP A 15 5.98 17.25 8.01
C TRP A 15 5.73 18.69 7.56
N PRO A 16 4.82 18.92 6.61
CA PRO A 16 4.55 20.26 6.13
C PRO A 16 4.09 21.15 7.30
N PRO A 17 4.44 22.45 7.30
CA PRO A 17 4.21 23.34 8.44
C PRO A 17 2.78 23.35 8.96
N TYR A 18 1.79 23.23 8.07
CA TYR A 18 0.37 23.21 8.43
C TYR A 18 -0.03 21.92 9.20
N LEU A 19 0.52 20.76 8.86
CA LEU A 19 0.25 19.53 9.65
C LEU A 19 0.90 19.62 11.04
N VAL A 20 2.05 20.28 11.15
CA VAL A 20 2.72 20.52 12.43
C VAL A 20 1.88 21.44 13.32
N THR A 21 1.27 22.49 12.76
CA THR A 21 0.39 23.40 13.53
C THR A 21 -0.88 22.69 13.99
N LEU A 22 -1.49 21.86 13.13
CA LEU A 22 -2.64 21.02 13.48
C LEU A 22 -2.31 20.03 14.60
N ALA A 23 -1.18 19.33 14.51
CA ALA A 23 -0.73 18.41 15.55
C ALA A 23 -0.46 19.12 16.89
N LYS A 24 0.13 20.32 16.86
CA LYS A 24 0.32 21.15 18.06
C LYS A 24 -1.01 21.56 18.67
N LYS A 25 -1.98 21.98 17.84
CA LYS A 25 -3.33 22.38 18.27
C LYS A 25 -4.08 21.24 18.93
N GLN A 26 -4.10 20.07 18.28
CA GLN A 26 -4.68 18.84 18.83
C GLN A 26 -4.05 18.48 20.19
N ASN A 27 -2.72 18.51 20.30
CA ASN A 27 -2.02 18.20 21.55
C ASN A 27 -2.31 19.21 22.67
N LYS A 28 -2.45 20.50 22.33
CA LYS A 28 -2.83 21.55 23.29
C LYS A 28 -4.23 21.28 23.86
N LEU A 29 -5.19 20.95 23.01
CA LEU A 29 -6.57 20.62 23.42
C LEU A 29 -6.64 19.34 24.25
N ARG A 30 -5.90 18.29 23.85
CA ARG A 30 -5.77 17.06 24.65
C ARG A 30 -5.25 17.34 26.05
N LYS A 31 -4.20 18.17 26.17
CA LYS A 31 -3.63 18.57 27.46
C LYS A 31 -4.62 19.41 28.28
N LYS A 32 -5.37 20.31 27.63
CA LYS A 32 -6.41 21.13 28.26
C LYS A 32 -7.51 20.25 28.85
N TYR A 33 -8.13 19.38 28.03
CA TYR A 33 -9.16 18.44 28.48
C TYR A 33 -8.68 17.54 29.63
N ARG A 34 -7.43 17.04 29.58
CA ARG A 34 -6.88 16.23 30.68
C ARG A 34 -6.85 16.96 32.03
N LYS A 35 -6.64 18.28 32.01
CA LYS A 35 -6.60 19.12 33.21
C LYS A 35 -8.00 19.54 33.65
N THR A 36 -8.84 19.99 32.72
CA THR A 36 -10.15 20.59 33.01
C THR A 36 -11.26 19.56 33.15
N ARG A 37 -11.18 18.43 32.44
CA ARG A 37 -12.22 17.40 32.30
C ARG A 37 -13.58 17.94 31.82
N VAL A 38 -13.58 19.11 31.18
CA VAL A 38 -14.78 19.75 30.63
C VAL A 38 -15.16 19.11 29.29
N LEU A 39 -16.45 18.84 29.09
CA LEU A 39 -16.98 18.17 27.89
C LEU A 39 -16.71 18.98 26.60
N LYS A 40 -16.86 20.30 26.64
CA LYS A 40 -16.54 21.18 25.50
C LYS A 40 -15.08 21.03 25.02
N ASP A 41 -14.13 20.89 25.94
CA ASP A 41 -12.72 20.69 25.59
C ASP A 41 -12.48 19.31 24.95
N LEU A 42 -13.28 18.30 25.32
CA LEU A 42 -13.26 16.98 24.69
C LEU A 42 -13.79 17.04 23.26
N GLU A 43 -14.93 17.71 23.04
CA GLU A 43 -15.53 17.89 21.72
C GLU A 43 -14.56 18.62 20.78
N GLU A 44 -13.97 19.73 21.24
CA GLU A 44 -12.95 20.46 20.49
C GLU A 44 -11.74 19.57 20.17
N TYR A 45 -11.25 18.77 21.12
CA TYR A 45 -10.15 17.83 20.86
C TYR A 45 -10.53 16.77 19.82
N ILE A 46 -11.73 16.18 19.90
CA ILE A 46 -12.20 15.16 18.94
C ILE A 46 -12.31 15.74 17.54
N HIS A 47 -12.87 16.95 17.41
CA HIS A 47 -12.97 17.65 16.13
C HIS A 47 -11.58 17.87 15.51
N TRP A 48 -10.64 18.48 16.25
CA TRP A 48 -9.29 18.73 15.74
C TRP A 48 -8.46 17.46 15.53
N LYS A 49 -8.79 16.37 16.24
CA LYS A 49 -8.20 15.05 15.98
C LYS A 49 -8.65 14.49 14.63
N ARG A 50 -9.91 14.66 14.24
CA ARG A 50 -10.43 14.24 12.92
C ARG A 50 -9.79 15.08 11.82
N VAL A 51 -9.87 16.40 11.91
CA VAL A 51 -9.26 17.32 10.93
C VAL A 51 -7.77 17.01 10.70
N TYR A 52 -6.99 16.76 11.76
CA TYR A 52 -5.59 16.37 11.61
C TYR A 52 -5.40 15.02 10.90
N ALA A 53 -6.27 14.03 11.18
CA ALA A 53 -6.19 12.72 10.54
C ALA A 53 -6.52 12.81 9.04
N ASP A 54 -7.56 13.55 8.69
CA ASP A 54 -8.01 13.74 7.31
C ASP A 54 -6.92 14.46 6.48
N GLU A 55 -6.43 15.60 6.97
CA GLU A 55 -5.36 16.37 6.32
C GLU A 55 -4.05 15.58 6.19
N ARG A 56 -3.73 14.76 7.20
CA ARG A 56 -2.58 13.86 7.14
C ARG A 56 -2.77 12.80 6.04
N CYS A 57 -3.96 12.22 5.95
CA CYS A 57 -4.29 11.21 4.95
C CYS A 57 -4.14 11.79 3.54
N LEU A 58 -4.76 12.95 3.30
CA LEU A 58 -4.66 13.69 2.03
C LEU A 58 -3.21 14.01 1.65
N TYR A 59 -2.40 14.47 2.59
CA TYR A 59 -0.99 14.74 2.34
C TYR A 59 -0.21 13.47 1.95
N GLN A 60 -0.44 12.38 2.67
CA GLN A 60 0.22 11.11 2.40
C GLN A 60 -0.20 10.56 1.04
N GLN A 61 -1.48 10.62 0.71
CA GLN A 61 -2.00 10.25 -0.60
C GLN A 61 -1.33 11.05 -1.71
N LYS A 62 -1.29 12.39 -1.59
CA LYS A 62 -0.63 13.26 -2.58
C LYS A 62 0.85 12.95 -2.75
N GLN A 63 1.56 12.63 -1.67
CA GLN A 63 2.97 12.20 -1.75
C GLN A 63 3.10 10.89 -2.54
N THR A 64 2.24 9.91 -2.28
CA THR A 64 2.22 8.64 -3.01
C THR A 64 1.86 8.85 -4.48
N GLU A 65 0.89 9.71 -4.79
CA GLU A 65 0.52 10.04 -6.17
C GLU A 65 1.66 10.71 -6.94
N ASN A 66 2.36 11.66 -6.31
CA ASN A 66 3.56 12.27 -6.89
C ASN A 66 4.66 11.23 -7.14
N GLN A 67 4.84 10.28 -6.22
CA GLN A 67 5.78 9.17 -6.39
C GLN A 67 5.37 8.28 -7.57
N LEU A 68 4.09 7.93 -7.70
CA LEU A 68 3.59 7.15 -8.83
C LEU A 68 3.77 7.88 -10.16
N ALA A 69 3.50 9.18 -10.21
CA ALA A 69 3.74 9.99 -11.40
C ALA A 69 5.22 10.06 -11.77
N TRP A 70 6.11 10.15 -10.77
CA TRP A 70 7.56 10.07 -10.98
C TRP A 70 8.00 8.70 -11.49
N ILE A 71 7.45 7.61 -10.95
CA ILE A 71 7.70 6.23 -11.40
C ILE A 71 7.27 6.06 -12.86
N ALA A 72 6.08 6.56 -13.22
CA ALA A 72 5.52 6.45 -14.57
C ALA A 72 6.40 7.08 -15.66
N GLN A 73 7.33 7.98 -15.30
CA GLN A 73 8.30 8.57 -16.22
C GLN A 73 9.50 7.63 -16.53
N GLY A 74 9.43 6.35 -16.15
CA GLY A 74 10.50 5.37 -16.36
C GLY A 74 11.64 5.48 -15.33
N ASN A 75 11.41 6.20 -14.23
CA ASN A 75 12.40 6.31 -13.18
C ASN A 75 12.50 5.01 -12.36
N ASN A 76 13.73 4.64 -11.98
CA ASN A 76 13.99 3.38 -11.29
C ASN A 76 13.35 3.36 -9.88
N ILE A 77 12.25 2.61 -9.75
CA ILE A 77 11.49 2.36 -8.52
C ILE A 77 12.38 1.83 -7.40
N TRP A 78 13.39 1.01 -7.74
CA TRP A 78 14.29 0.35 -6.79
C TRP A 78 15.20 1.33 -6.04
N LYS A 79 15.35 2.58 -6.51
CA LYS A 79 16.07 3.63 -5.76
C LYS A 79 15.26 4.20 -4.59
N VAL A 80 13.92 4.06 -4.62
CA VAL A 80 13.00 4.61 -3.63
C VAL A 80 12.50 3.53 -2.69
N VAL A 81 12.24 2.34 -3.22
CA VAL A 81 11.99 1.13 -2.44
C VAL A 81 13.34 0.58 -1.98
N HIS A 82 14.10 1.37 -1.22
CA HIS A 82 15.14 0.79 -0.40
C HIS A 82 14.42 0.11 0.76
N PRO A 83 14.37 -1.24 0.82
CA PRO A 83 13.97 -1.90 2.04
C PRO A 83 14.81 -1.33 3.17
N ILE A 84 14.14 -0.88 4.23
CA ILE A 84 14.79 -0.49 5.49
C ILE A 84 15.32 -1.79 6.10
N PHE A 85 16.41 -2.33 5.54
CA PHE A 85 17.19 -3.33 6.21
C PHE A 85 17.95 -2.58 7.30
N HIS A 86 17.57 -2.82 8.55
CA HIS A 86 18.43 -2.41 9.65
C HIS A 86 19.81 -3.09 9.46
N PRO A 87 20.90 -2.49 9.94
CA PRO A 87 22.24 -3.12 9.89
C PRO A 87 22.28 -4.53 10.49
N TYR A 88 21.29 -4.85 11.33
CA TYR A 88 21.12 -6.12 12.02
C TYR A 88 19.90 -6.93 11.52
N SER A 89 19.23 -6.47 10.45
CA SER A 89 18.20 -7.28 9.81
C SER A 89 18.87 -8.54 9.25
N PRO A 90 18.31 -9.74 9.50
CA PRO A 90 18.84 -10.96 8.89
C PRO A 90 18.85 -10.76 7.38
N ALA A 91 19.92 -11.20 6.72
CA ALA A 91 20.00 -11.19 5.26
C ALA A 91 18.72 -11.83 4.70
N LEU A 92 18.14 -11.23 3.63
CA LEU A 92 17.01 -11.80 2.90
C LEU A 92 17.23 -13.32 2.79
N SER A 93 16.31 -14.10 3.35
CA SER A 93 16.29 -15.54 3.13
C SER A 93 16.13 -15.71 1.62
N GLY A 94 17.21 -16.16 0.96
CA GLY A 94 17.23 -16.28 -0.49
C GLY A 94 16.06 -17.10 -1.00
N LEU A 95 15.66 -16.89 -2.24
CA LEU A 95 14.60 -17.65 -2.87
C LEU A 95 15.08 -19.11 -3.03
N THR A 96 14.40 -20.03 -2.37
CA THR A 96 14.68 -21.47 -2.50
C THR A 96 14.08 -21.96 -3.81
N THR A 97 14.94 -22.33 -4.75
CA THR A 97 14.58 -22.96 -6.03
C THR A 97 15.02 -24.42 -6.04
N HIS A 98 14.61 -25.18 -7.06
CA HIS A 98 15.05 -26.57 -7.26
C HIS A 98 16.57 -26.72 -7.41
N GLU A 99 17.27 -25.66 -7.83
CA GLU A 99 18.72 -25.62 -8.03
C GLU A 99 19.49 -25.10 -6.81
N GLY A 100 18.78 -24.56 -5.80
CA GLY A 100 19.36 -24.07 -4.55
C GLY A 100 18.80 -22.73 -4.08
N ILE A 101 19.48 -22.12 -3.10
CA ILE A 101 19.08 -20.85 -2.49
C ILE A 101 19.72 -19.68 -3.26
N ILE A 102 18.91 -18.95 -4.01
CA ILE A 102 19.33 -17.77 -4.77
C ILE A 102 19.28 -16.55 -3.83
N LYS A 103 20.41 -15.86 -3.65
CA LYS A 103 20.51 -14.68 -2.77
C LYS A 103 20.72 -13.36 -3.50
N ASN A 104 21.04 -13.39 -4.80
CA ASN A 104 21.25 -12.18 -5.57
C ASN A 104 19.88 -11.57 -5.95
N PRO A 105 19.61 -10.29 -5.59
CA PRO A 105 18.32 -9.64 -5.84
C PRO A 105 17.91 -9.64 -7.32
N GLN A 106 18.83 -9.40 -8.25
CA GLN A 106 18.50 -9.35 -9.69
C GLN A 106 17.99 -10.71 -10.19
N THR A 107 18.72 -11.78 -9.84
CA THR A 107 18.36 -13.15 -10.21
C THR A 107 17.08 -13.67 -9.53
N ILE A 108 16.55 -12.98 -8.52
CA ILE A 108 15.24 -13.29 -7.91
C ILE A 108 14.14 -12.49 -8.62
N VAL A 109 14.43 -11.22 -8.95
CA VAL A 109 13.47 -10.31 -9.56
C VAL A 109 13.15 -10.74 -10.99
N ASP A 110 14.14 -11.14 -11.80
CA ASP A 110 13.91 -11.47 -13.21
C ASP A 110 12.95 -12.67 -13.38
N PRO A 111 13.13 -13.82 -12.69
CA PRO A 111 12.19 -14.94 -12.81
C PRO A 111 10.80 -14.62 -12.24
N LEU A 112 10.72 -13.77 -11.21
CA LEU A 112 9.43 -13.32 -10.68
C LEU A 112 8.73 -12.39 -11.66
N ALA A 113 9.47 -11.47 -12.30
CA ALA A 113 8.96 -10.59 -13.33
C ALA A 113 8.43 -11.41 -14.51
N ASP A 114 9.21 -12.35 -15.04
CA ASP A 114 8.81 -13.26 -16.12
C ASP A 114 7.56 -14.08 -15.74
N HIS A 115 7.51 -14.59 -14.50
CA HIS A 115 6.36 -15.34 -14.00
C HIS A 115 5.09 -14.47 -13.97
N TYR A 116 5.17 -13.26 -13.43
CA TYR A 116 4.01 -12.37 -13.36
C TYR A 116 3.62 -11.82 -14.72
N GLU A 117 4.58 -11.50 -15.59
CA GLU A 117 4.32 -11.11 -16.98
C GLU A 117 3.52 -12.20 -17.68
N LYS A 118 3.98 -13.45 -17.64
CA LYS A 118 3.25 -14.59 -18.19
C LYS A 118 1.90 -14.86 -17.50
N HIS A 119 1.79 -14.63 -16.21
CA HIS A 119 0.55 -14.84 -15.47
C HIS A 119 -0.53 -13.82 -15.82
N PHE A 120 -0.13 -12.60 -16.17
CA PHE A 120 -1.01 -11.51 -16.57
C PHE A 120 -1.09 -11.31 -18.09
N GLU A 121 -0.40 -12.15 -18.88
CA GLU A 121 -0.62 -12.24 -20.33
C GLU A 121 -2.07 -12.64 -20.63
N THR A 122 -2.59 -12.18 -21.77
CA THR A 122 -3.90 -12.61 -22.25
C THR A 122 -3.89 -14.13 -22.40
N PRO A 123 -4.81 -14.87 -21.73
CA PRO A 123 -4.80 -16.33 -21.75
C PRO A 123 -4.88 -16.84 -23.19
N THR A 124 -4.00 -17.78 -23.54
CA THR A 124 -4.01 -18.43 -24.85
C THR A 124 -5.29 -19.25 -24.99
N HIS A 125 -6.07 -18.96 -26.03
CA HIS A 125 -7.38 -19.55 -26.25
C HIS A 125 -7.28 -21.07 -26.47
N ASP A 126 -7.66 -21.85 -25.46
CA ASP A 126 -7.73 -23.30 -25.53
C ASP A 126 -9.16 -23.75 -25.86
N TYR A 127 -9.39 -24.06 -27.14
CA TYR A 127 -10.68 -24.48 -27.67
C TYR A 127 -11.21 -25.79 -27.04
N GLY A 128 -10.40 -26.54 -26.29
CA GLY A 128 -10.77 -27.83 -25.68
C GLY A 128 -11.37 -27.73 -24.28
N ILE A 129 -11.34 -26.56 -23.62
CA ILE A 129 -11.72 -26.40 -22.22
C ILE A 129 -13.03 -25.59 -22.12
N SER A 130 -14.14 -26.26 -21.82
CA SER A 130 -15.46 -25.62 -21.63
C SER A 130 -15.42 -24.47 -20.62
N ALA A 131 -14.64 -24.62 -19.55
CA ALA A 131 -14.46 -23.57 -18.53
C ALA A 131 -13.75 -22.32 -19.07
N HIS A 132 -12.88 -22.45 -20.08
CA HIS A 132 -12.26 -21.30 -20.73
C HIS A 132 -13.30 -20.55 -21.55
N VAL A 133 -14.13 -21.25 -22.33
CA VAL A 133 -15.21 -20.65 -23.12
C VAL A 133 -16.17 -19.88 -22.21
N GLU A 134 -16.63 -20.49 -21.12
CA GLU A 134 -17.48 -19.86 -20.11
C GLU A 134 -16.82 -18.62 -19.46
N ALA A 135 -15.52 -18.68 -19.15
CA ALA A 135 -14.79 -17.56 -18.57
C ALA A 135 -14.64 -16.40 -19.57
N THR A 136 -14.33 -16.69 -20.85
CA THR A 136 -14.28 -15.65 -21.90
C THR A 136 -15.65 -15.07 -22.18
N GLU A 137 -16.70 -15.88 -22.24
CA GLU A 137 -18.08 -15.38 -22.40
C GLU A 137 -18.48 -14.49 -21.23
N ALA A 138 -18.20 -14.91 -19.99
CA ALA A 138 -18.42 -14.09 -18.81
C ALA A 138 -17.64 -12.77 -18.88
N TYR A 139 -16.36 -12.81 -19.26
CA TYR A 139 -15.54 -11.60 -19.41
C TYR A 139 -16.09 -10.66 -20.50
N THR A 140 -16.48 -11.20 -21.65
CA THR A 140 -17.11 -10.39 -22.71
C THR A 140 -18.43 -9.80 -22.24
N ASN A 141 -19.28 -10.57 -21.56
CA ASN A 141 -20.54 -10.08 -21.01
C ASN A 141 -20.32 -8.96 -19.98
N ILE A 142 -19.27 -9.07 -19.16
CA ILE A 142 -18.88 -8.02 -18.19
C ILE A 142 -18.39 -6.77 -18.94
N SER A 143 -17.62 -6.92 -20.02
CA SER A 143 -17.13 -5.78 -20.82
C SER A 143 -18.24 -4.98 -21.52
N TYR A 144 -19.43 -5.58 -21.70
CA TYR A 144 -20.60 -4.90 -22.27
C TYR A 144 -21.56 -4.35 -21.19
N LEU A 145 -21.31 -4.62 -19.90
CA LEU A 145 -22.06 -3.96 -18.84
C LEU A 145 -21.69 -2.47 -18.83
N PRO A 146 -22.67 -1.57 -18.66
CA PRO A 146 -22.37 -0.16 -18.53
C PRO A 146 -21.41 0.03 -17.35
N ASN A 147 -20.32 0.76 -17.58
CA ASN A 147 -19.33 1.04 -16.56
C ASN A 147 -19.99 1.79 -15.40
N ILE A 148 -20.26 1.06 -14.31
CA ILE A 148 -20.74 1.63 -13.06
C ILE A 148 -19.48 2.03 -12.30
N PRO A 149 -19.18 3.34 -12.17
CA PRO A 149 -18.05 3.78 -11.37
C PRO A 149 -18.23 3.24 -9.94
N LEU A 150 -17.24 2.49 -9.48
CA LEU A 150 -17.27 1.97 -8.11
C LEU A 150 -16.95 3.10 -7.13
N GLU A 151 -17.53 3.03 -5.94
CA GLU A 151 -17.22 4.00 -4.88
C GLU A 151 -15.72 3.95 -4.54
N GLN A 152 -15.12 5.13 -4.39
CA GLN A 152 -13.73 5.28 -3.99
C GLN A 152 -13.50 4.69 -2.60
N ILE A 153 -12.60 3.70 -2.50
CA ILE A 153 -12.30 3.04 -1.23
C ILE A 153 -11.12 3.75 -0.56
N SER A 154 -11.24 4.12 0.70
CA SER A 154 -10.13 4.72 1.44
C SER A 154 -9.10 3.67 1.89
N ILE A 155 -7.83 4.10 1.98
CA ILE A 155 -6.73 3.26 2.51
C ILE A 155 -7.05 2.75 3.94
N ASP A 156 -7.69 3.58 4.76
CA ASP A 156 -8.06 3.23 6.13
C ASP A 156 -9.16 2.15 6.18
N GLU A 157 -10.10 2.15 5.23
CA GLU A 157 -11.09 1.10 5.09
C GLU A 157 -10.44 -0.22 4.69
N VAL A 158 -9.50 -0.21 3.74
CA VAL A 158 -8.74 -1.39 3.35
C VAL A 158 -7.95 -1.95 4.53
N HIS A 159 -7.25 -1.11 5.29
CA HIS A 159 -6.55 -1.54 6.50
C HIS A 159 -7.50 -2.08 7.58
N SER A 160 -8.66 -1.47 7.74
CA SER A 160 -9.66 -1.92 8.70
C SER A 160 -10.24 -3.29 8.29
N ALA A 161 -10.50 -3.49 7.01
CA ALA A 161 -10.94 -4.76 6.45
C ALA A 161 -9.87 -5.84 6.63
N LEU A 162 -8.61 -5.56 6.25
CA LEU A 162 -7.49 -6.47 6.44
C LEU A 162 -7.27 -6.82 7.91
N LYS A 163 -7.49 -5.91 8.86
CA LYS A 163 -7.39 -6.25 10.29
C LYS A 163 -8.51 -7.18 10.75
N ARG A 164 -9.71 -7.05 10.18
CA ARG A 164 -10.90 -7.84 10.53
C ARG A 164 -10.87 -9.26 9.97
N THR A 165 -10.13 -9.53 8.89
CA THR A 165 -10.02 -10.90 8.35
C THR A 165 -9.42 -11.83 9.41
N GLN A 166 -9.93 -13.06 9.51
CA GLN A 166 -9.34 -14.04 10.42
C GLN A 166 -7.98 -14.51 9.86
N ASN A 167 -7.01 -14.75 10.74
CA ASN A 167 -5.72 -15.34 10.36
C ASN A 167 -5.91 -16.82 10.01
N LYS A 168 -6.51 -17.10 8.87
CA LYS A 168 -6.55 -18.43 8.30
C LYS A 168 -5.26 -18.65 7.50
N ARG A 169 -4.59 -19.76 7.77
CA ARG A 169 -3.44 -20.24 6.98
C ARG A 169 -3.88 -20.89 5.68
N SER A 170 -5.15 -21.29 5.57
CA SER A 170 -5.74 -21.76 4.32
C SER A 170 -5.69 -20.63 3.29
N THR A 171 -5.28 -20.99 2.09
CA THR A 171 -5.27 -20.13 0.91
C THR A 171 -6.68 -20.05 0.35
N ASP A 172 -7.08 -18.87 -0.14
CA ASP A 172 -8.28 -18.75 -0.98
C ASP A 172 -7.98 -19.34 -2.37
N CYS A 173 -8.95 -19.22 -3.30
CA CYS A 173 -8.89 -19.73 -4.68
C CYS A 173 -7.59 -19.36 -5.41
N ASP A 174 -7.03 -18.20 -5.10
CA ASP A 174 -5.86 -17.61 -5.76
C ASP A 174 -4.53 -17.97 -5.07
N GLY A 175 -4.54 -18.91 -4.11
CA GLY A 175 -3.30 -19.39 -3.47
C GLY A 175 -2.67 -18.44 -2.45
N ILE A 176 -3.25 -17.26 -2.20
CA ILE A 176 -2.79 -16.31 -1.19
C ILE A 176 -3.62 -16.48 0.08
N SER A 177 -2.97 -16.68 1.22
CA SER A 177 -3.67 -16.77 2.50
C SER A 177 -3.85 -15.40 3.15
N ALA A 178 -4.94 -15.23 3.90
CA ALA A 178 -5.22 -14.02 4.67
C ALA A 178 -4.07 -13.62 5.62
N PHE A 179 -3.26 -14.59 6.05
CA PHE A 179 -2.03 -14.34 6.80
C PHE A 179 -0.98 -13.56 6.01
N HIS A 180 -0.73 -13.93 4.75
CA HIS A 180 0.23 -13.22 3.88
C HIS A 180 -0.28 -11.84 3.50
N LEU A 181 -1.58 -11.68 3.23
CA LEU A 181 -2.19 -10.37 2.94
C LEU A 181 -1.98 -9.36 4.09
N LYS A 182 -1.99 -9.82 5.34
CA LYS A 182 -1.70 -8.98 6.51
C LYS A 182 -0.23 -8.62 6.69
N GLN A 183 0.67 -9.36 6.06
CA GLN A 183 2.11 -9.10 6.11
C GLN A 183 2.59 -8.17 5.00
N ILE A 184 1.73 -7.80 4.05
CA ILE A 184 2.06 -6.85 3.00
C ILE A 184 2.42 -5.50 3.65
N PRO A 185 3.58 -4.90 3.30
CA PRO A 185 3.96 -3.59 3.79
C PRO A 185 2.89 -2.53 3.46
N GLU A 186 2.73 -1.57 4.37
CA GLU A 186 1.70 -0.53 4.29
C GLU A 186 1.78 0.27 2.98
N GLU A 187 2.99 0.45 2.46
CA GLU A 187 3.29 1.13 1.21
C GLU A 187 2.66 0.45 -0.01
N PHE A 188 2.69 -0.89 -0.08
CA PHE A 188 2.10 -1.63 -1.20
C PHE A 188 0.58 -1.60 -1.16
N ILE A 189 -0.02 -1.73 0.04
CA ILE A 189 -1.48 -1.62 0.21
C ILE A 189 -1.97 -0.27 -0.31
N LYS A 190 -1.24 0.81 0.00
CA LYS A 190 -1.56 2.16 -0.48
C LYS A 190 -1.51 2.27 -2.00
N ILE A 191 -0.44 1.76 -2.60
CA ILE A 191 -0.26 1.79 -4.06
C ILE A 191 -1.38 1.01 -4.76
N ILE A 192 -1.68 -0.20 -4.29
CA ILE A 192 -2.74 -1.06 -4.86
C ILE A 192 -4.11 -0.37 -4.73
N THR A 193 -4.42 0.19 -3.56
CA THR A 193 -5.71 0.86 -3.32
C THR A 193 -5.90 2.07 -4.23
N ILE A 194 -4.86 2.90 -4.38
CA ILE A 194 -4.89 4.06 -5.29
C ILE A 194 -5.02 3.60 -6.74
N GLY A 195 -4.30 2.55 -7.14
CA GLY A 195 -4.39 1.98 -8.49
C GLY A 195 -5.79 1.46 -8.80
N PHE A 196 -6.38 0.67 -7.90
CA PHE A 196 -7.74 0.18 -8.00
C PHE A 196 -8.75 1.32 -8.16
N ASN A 197 -8.67 2.33 -7.29
CA ASN A 197 -9.55 3.49 -7.31
C ASN A 197 -9.48 4.28 -8.62
N LYS A 198 -8.28 4.44 -9.20
CA LYS A 198 -8.11 5.10 -10.49
C LYS A 198 -8.74 4.29 -11.63
N MET A 199 -8.58 2.97 -11.60
CA MET A 199 -9.20 2.07 -12.58
C MET A 199 -10.72 2.06 -12.45
N ALA A 200 -11.23 2.05 -11.22
CA ALA A 200 -12.64 2.13 -10.89
C ALA A 200 -13.29 3.46 -11.30
N GLU A 201 -12.54 4.57 -11.24
CA GLU A 201 -12.95 5.89 -11.74
C GLU A 201 -13.05 5.93 -13.26
N THR A 202 -12.09 5.29 -13.95
CA THR A 202 -12.07 5.28 -15.42
C THR A 202 -13.12 4.37 -16.02
N GLY A 203 -13.60 3.37 -15.28
CA GLY A 203 -14.51 2.35 -15.79
C GLY A 203 -13.87 1.59 -16.95
N THR A 204 -13.37 0.39 -16.68
CA THR A 204 -13.03 -0.56 -17.75
C THR A 204 -14.20 -1.52 -17.94
#